data_AF-A0A1Q8WM09-F1
#
_entry.id   AF-A0A1Q8WM09-F1
#
_cell.length_a   1.000
_cell.length_b   1.000
_cell.length_c   1.000
_cell.angle_alpha   90.00
_cell.angle_beta   90.00
_cell.angle_gamma   90.00
#
_symmetry.space_group_name_H-M   'P 1'
#
loop_
_entity.id
_entity.type
_entity.pdbx_description
1 polymer ?
#
loop_
_entity_poly.entity_id
_entity_poly.type
_entity_poly.pdbx_seq_one_letter_code
_entity_poly.pdbx_strand_id
1 'polypeptide(L)' 'MVVNIVVDAGVKDELKRLADERGISVDAVIRELLALERRDDRFTKLRKAMESNPPDDSYMEELRGWESETWG' A
#
# COMPACT_ATOMS: atom_id res chain seq x y z
N MET A 1 -23.93 -9.79 -0.51
CA MET A 1 -23.62 -10.93 -1.40
C MET A 1 -22.39 -11.63 -0.85
N VAL A 2 -22.41 -12.94 -0.66
CA VAL A 2 -21.24 -13.72 -0.23
C VAL A 2 -20.61 -14.35 -1.48
N VAL A 3 -19.28 -14.31 -1.56
CA VAL A 3 -18.51 -14.91 -2.66
C VAL A 3 -17.70 -16.08 -2.10
N ASN A 4 -17.71 -17.21 -2.79
CA ASN A 4 -16.83 -18.34 -2.45
C ASN A 4 -15.57 -18.27 -3.32
N ILE A 5 -14.40 -18.33 -2.69
CA ILE A 5 -13.11 -18.35 -3.36
C ILE A 5 -12.50 -19.72 -3.12
N VAL A 6 -12.23 -20.46 -4.20
CA VAL A 6 -11.58 -21.77 -4.11
C VAL A 6 -10.08 -21.56 -3.97
N VAL A 7 -9.48 -22.16 -2.94
CA VAL A 7 -8.05 -22.12 -2.64
C VAL A 7 -7.60 -23.50 -2.19
N ASP A 8 -6.30 -23.76 -2.29
CA ASP A 8 -5.68 -24.97 -1.76
C ASP A 8 -5.85 -25.07 -0.24
N ALA A 9 -5.88 -26.32 0.27
CA ALA A 9 -6.06 -26.59 1.70
C ALA A 9 -4.99 -25.90 2.56
N GLY A 10 -3.72 -25.89 2.12
CA GLY A 10 -2.64 -25.24 2.85
C GLY A 10 -2.84 -23.73 3.00
N VAL A 11 -3.28 -23.05 1.93
CA VAL A 11 -3.58 -21.61 1.96
C VAL A 11 -4.74 -21.31 2.91
N LYS A 12 -5.78 -22.15 2.89
CA LYS A 12 -6.91 -22.03 3.80
C LYS A 12 -6.48 -22.18 5.26
N ASP A 13 -5.64 -23.16 5.56
CA ASP A 13 -5.18 -23.42 6.92
C ASP A 13 -4.25 -22.30 7.42
N GLU A 14 -3.42 -21.75 6.54
CA GLU A 14 -2.58 -20.59 6.87
C GLU A 14 -3.41 -19.33 7.13
N LEU A 15 -4.44 -19.05 6.32
CA LEU A 15 -5.35 -17.94 6.56
C LEU A 15 -6.10 -18.07 7.89
N LYS A 16 -6.51 -19.28 8.25
CA LYS A 16 -7.14 -19.55 9.55
C LYS A 16 -6.17 -19.32 10.69
N ARG A 17 -4.97 -19.90 10.62
CA ARG A 17 -3.92 -19.71 11.63
C ARG A 17 -3.62 -18.22 11.84
N LEU A 18 -3.48 -17.47 10.75
CA LEU A 18 -3.22 -16.04 10.80
C LEU A 18 -4.38 -15.25 11.44
N ALA A 19 -5.62 -15.64 11.14
CA ALA A 19 -6.80 -15.04 11.75
C ALA A 19 -6.85 -15.31 13.26
N ASP A 20 -6.57 -16.56 13.67
CA ASP A 20 -6.51 -16.98 15.07
C ASP A 20 -5.40 -16.24 15.84
N GLU A 21 -4.20 -16.15 15.27
CA GLU A 21 -3.06 -15.41 15.84
C GLU A 21 -3.36 -13.94 16.08
N ARG A 22 -4.18 -13.33 15.21
CA ARG A 22 -4.57 -11.92 15.30
C ARG A 22 -5.88 -11.70 16.07
N GLY A 23 -6.58 -12.77 16.46
CA GLY A 23 -7.88 -12.68 17.13
C GLY A 23 -8.97 -12.03 16.27
N ILE A 24 -8.90 -12.16 14.95
CA ILE A 24 -9.87 -11.59 13.99
C ILE A 24 -10.45 -12.68 13.09
N SER A 25 -11.46 -12.35 12.29
CA SER A 25 -12.03 -13.29 11.33
C SER A 25 -11.16 -13.43 10.08
N VAL A 26 -11.28 -14.56 9.39
CA VAL A 26 -10.63 -14.76 8.07
C VAL A 26 -11.09 -13.72 7.05
N ASP A 27 -12.36 -13.28 7.08
CA ASP A 27 -12.85 -12.19 6.22
C ASP A 27 -12.13 -10.87 6.52
N ALA A 28 -11.88 -10.55 7.79
CA ALA A 28 -11.12 -9.37 8.18
C ALA A 28 -9.67 -9.44 7.69
N VAL A 29 -8.99 -10.59 7.85
CA VAL A 29 -7.65 -10.81 7.30
C VAL A 29 -7.62 -10.56 5.78
N ILE A 30 -8.57 -11.14 5.03
CA ILE A 30 -8.64 -10.97 3.58
C ILE A 30 -8.84 -9.49 3.21
N ARG A 31 -9.69 -8.75 3.93
CA ARG A 31 -9.89 -7.31 3.69
C ARG A 31 -8.63 -6.50 3.95
N GLU A 32 -7.89 -6.81 5.01
CA GLU A 32 -6.61 -6.16 5.31
C GLU A 32 -5.57 -6.44 4.23
N LEU A 33 -5.45 -7.69 3.76
CA LEU A 33 -4.55 -8.04 2.66
C LEU A 33 -4.92 -7.31 1.37
N LEU A 34 -6.22 -7.19 1.06
CA LEU A 34 -6.68 -6.40 -0.09
C LEU A 34 -6.36 -4.90 0.06
N ALA A 35 -6.45 -4.36 1.28
CA ALA A 35 -6.10 -2.96 1.54
C ALA A 35 -4.59 -2.72 1.40
N LEU A 36 -3.77 -3.67 1.84
CA LEU A 36 -2.32 -3.66 1.69
C LEU A 36 -1.92 -3.69 0.21
N GLU A 37 -2.46 -4.62 -0.58
CA GLU A 37 -2.15 -4.72 -2.00
C GLU A 37 -2.53 -3.43 -2.76
N ARG A 38 -3.70 -2.85 -2.44
CA ARG A 38 -4.10 -1.56 -3.02
C ARG A 38 -3.15 -0.42 -2.63
N ARG A 39 -2.58 -0.47 -1.43
CA ARG A 39 -1.60 0.52 -0.98
C ARG A 39 -0.31 0.36 -1.78
N ASP A 40 0.17 -0.86 -1.94
CA ASP A 40 1.42 -1.15 -2.65
C ASP A 40 1.32 -0.82 -4.15
N ASP A 41 0.17 -1.07 -4.78
CA ASP A 41 -0.11 -0.62 -6.15
C ASP A 41 -0.06 0.91 -6.27
N ARG A 42 -0.65 1.66 -5.33
CA ARG A 42 -0.58 3.13 -5.32
C ARG A 42 0.86 3.64 -5.21
N PHE A 43 1.66 3.05 -4.31
CA PHE A 43 3.07 3.45 -4.15
C PHE A 43 3.90 3.09 -5.38
N THR A 44 3.64 1.96 -6.01
CA THR A 44 4.32 1.54 -7.24
C THR A 44 4.00 2.50 -8.39
N LYS A 45 2.73 2.90 -8.54
CA LYS A 45 2.32 3.91 -9.53
C LYS A 45 2.97 5.26 -9.27
N LEU A 46 2.98 5.71 -8.02
CA LEU A 46 3.64 6.96 -7.65
C LEU A 46 5.13 6.94 -8.00
N ARG A 47 5.85 5.87 -7.62
CA ARG A 47 7.27 5.73 -7.93
C ARG A 47 7.54 5.80 -9.43
N LYS A 48 6.77 5.06 -10.22
CA LYS A 48 6.89 5.08 -11.68
C LYS A 48 6.63 6.46 -12.26
N ALA A 49 5.66 7.20 -11.72
CA ALA A 49 5.39 8.57 -12.15
C ALA A 49 6.56 9.51 -11.83
N MET A 50 7.14 9.41 -10.63
CA MET A 50 8.32 10.18 -10.24
C MET A 50 9.55 9.85 -11.11
N GLU A 51 9.75 8.59 -11.45
CA GLU A 51 10.85 8.16 -12.34
C GLU A 51 10.63 8.65 -13.78
N SER A 52 9.39 8.65 -14.27
CA SER A 52 9.06 9.07 -15.63
C SER A 52 9.04 10.59 -15.81
N ASN A 53 8.79 11.32 -14.72
CA ASN A 53 8.77 12.78 -14.70
C ASN A 53 9.58 13.26 -13.48
N PRO A 54 10.92 13.19 -13.57
CA PRO A 54 11.78 13.62 -12.48
C PRO A 54 11.59 15.11 -12.23
N PRO A 55 11.88 15.60 -11.01
CA PRO A 55 11.80 17.01 -10.71
C PRO A 55 12.69 17.83 -11.64
N ASP A 56 12.15 18.96 -12.10
CA ASP A 56 12.88 19.93 -12.90
C ASP A 56 13.57 20.98 -12.02
N ASP A 57 14.31 21.89 -12.66
CA ASP A 57 15.06 22.93 -11.96
C ASP A 57 14.14 23.86 -11.15
N SER A 58 12.91 24.10 -11.63
CA SER A 58 11.91 24.91 -10.92
C SER A 58 11.49 24.26 -9.61
N TYR A 59 11.25 22.94 -9.61
CA TYR A 59 10.96 22.20 -8.39
C TYR A 59 12.12 22.28 -7.39
N MET A 60 13.36 22.18 -7.86
CA MET A 60 14.55 22.24 -7.00
C MET A 60 14.78 23.65 -6.41
N GLU A 61 14.43 24.71 -7.13
CA GLU A 61 14.44 26.08 -6.62
C GLU A 61 13.40 26.29 -5.51
N GLU A 62 12.18 25.79 -5.72
CA GLU A 62 11.12 25.85 -4.71
C GLU A 62 11.49 25.05 -3.45
N LEU A 63 12.03 23.84 -3.62
CA LEU A 63 12.49 23.00 -2.51
C LEU A 63 13.55 23.72 -1.65
N ARG A 64 14.53 24.39 -2.28
CA ARG A 64 15.53 25.19 -1.57
C ARG A 64 14.92 26.34 -0.78
N GLY A 65 13.89 26.98 -1.32
CA GLY A 65 13.14 28.04 -0.62
C GLY A 65 12.35 27.52 0.57
N TRP A 66 11.88 26.27 0.52
CA TRP A 66 11.19 25.64 1.65
C TRP A 66 12.15 25.24 2.78
N GLU A 67 13.31 24.71 2.40
CA GLU A 67 14.35 24.26 3.34
C GLU A 67 15.12 25.41 4.00
N SER A 68 15.06 26.63 3.45
CA SER A 68 15.77 27.78 4.00
C SER A 68 15.10 28.40 5.25
N GLU A 69 13.93 27.90 5.69
CA GLU A 69 13.12 28.43 6.81
C GLU A 69 12.77 29.93 6.69
N THR A 70 13.07 30.57 5.57
CA THR A 70 12.76 31.96 5.24
C THR A 70 11.34 32.09 4.71
N TRP A 71 10.37 31.57 5.45
CA TRP A 71 8.96 31.74 5.15
C TRP A 71 8.53 33.13 5.64
N GLY A 72 8.82 34.15 4.83
CA GLY A 72 8.35 35.53 5.00
C GLY A 72 6.96 35.74 4.44
#